data_AF-A0AA34R3W8-F1
#
_entry.id   AF-A0AA34R3W8-F1
#
_cell.length_a   1.000
_cell.length_b   1.000
_cell.length_c   1.000
_cell.angle_alpha   90.00
_cell.angle_beta   90.00
_cell.angle_gamma   90.00
#
_symmetry.space_group_name_H-M   'P 1'
#
loop_
_entity.id
_entity.type
_entity.pdbx_description
1 polymer ?
#
loop_
_entity_poly.entity_id
_entity_poly.type
_entity_poly.pdbx_seq_one_letter_code
_entity_poly.pdbx_strand_id
1 'polypeptide(L)'
;MCFVMHDLYYIIKIMKLLIQAFGLMLVFSCCRIKQSEIQSLLGLLEESNKKGLDRFLIVDRIVDIHMRNKDYKDALRVVNQVIANDESGEYYPLYFYLMGNIYSSIKEDLVAFTYYRYVVDNFDDYIYENSSVKLDIAKRVINLNIEAGDKIRYYKLLLNDNAESLINADRGNYYYNLALSLESIQNYDEAYFYYKKLLSIPRSDLRIDSIDYSGVITKINYYNNPDFVIYRNLNDLIQDVKRYIFSGNTAKLLSIRDKHNFFIQSWDQRGGKSNSINTNSFLTTMIKLGSRRKNGIQFASSFEADSSDDISYLGSSGWEHIWEWYFVFKKISYPKDPEINNGWAWIGVYLGKK
;
A
#
# COMPACT_ATOMS: atom_id res chain seq x y z
N MET A 1 -44.29 -43.27 -24.06
CA MET A 1 -43.08 -42.50 -23.69
C MET A 1 -43.37 -41.14 -23.03
N CYS A 2 -44.56 -40.54 -23.19
CA CYS A 2 -44.87 -39.23 -22.59
C CYS A 2 -45.23 -39.24 -21.08
N PHE A 3 -45.67 -40.37 -20.50
CA PHE A 3 -46.04 -40.42 -19.07
C PHE A 3 -44.83 -40.32 -18.12
N VAL A 4 -43.71 -40.95 -18.48
CA VAL A 4 -42.49 -40.99 -17.63
C VAL A 4 -41.84 -39.61 -17.47
N MET A 5 -41.96 -38.73 -18.47
CA MET A 5 -41.41 -37.37 -18.43
C MET A 5 -42.21 -36.44 -17.50
N HIS A 6 -43.52 -36.67 -17.37
CA HIS A 6 -44.38 -35.85 -16.53
C HIS A 6 -44.16 -36.15 -15.04
N ASP A 7 -43.99 -37.42 -14.68
CA ASP A 7 -43.73 -37.82 -13.28
C ASP A 7 -42.33 -37.37 -12.82
N LEU A 8 -41.33 -37.45 -13.71
CA LEU A 8 -39.98 -36.98 -13.41
C LEU A 8 -39.92 -35.47 -13.13
N TYR A 9 -40.71 -34.68 -13.86
CA TYR A 9 -40.83 -33.23 -13.64
C TYR A 9 -41.42 -32.90 -12.25
N TYR A 10 -42.46 -33.62 -11.83
CA TYR A 10 -43.06 -33.43 -10.51
C TYR A 10 -42.13 -33.86 -9.37
N ILE A 11 -41.39 -34.95 -9.54
CA ILE A 11 -40.38 -35.40 -8.56
C ILE A 11 -39.29 -34.35 -8.37
N ILE A 12 -38.73 -33.80 -9.45
CA ILE A 12 -37.70 -32.75 -9.39
C ILE A 12 -38.24 -31.48 -8.71
N LYS A 13 -39.49 -31.10 -9.00
CA LYS A 13 -40.14 -29.92 -8.40
C LYS A 13 -40.37 -30.11 -6.90
N ILE A 14 -40.80 -31.30 -6.48
CA ILE A 14 -40.98 -31.65 -5.06
C ILE A 14 -39.63 -31.69 -4.32
N MET A 15 -38.58 -32.27 -4.92
CA MET A 15 -37.23 -32.26 -4.34
C MET A 15 -36.69 -30.85 -4.12
N LYS A 16 -36.87 -29.93 -5.08
CA LYS A 16 -36.48 -28.53 -4.91
C LYS A 16 -37.21 -27.85 -3.75
N LEU A 17 -38.51 -28.09 -3.61
CA LEU A 17 -39.32 -27.57 -2.51
C LEU A 17 -38.88 -28.12 -1.16
N LEU A 18 -38.58 -29.41 -1.07
CA LEU A 18 -38.07 -30.04 0.16
C LEU A 18 -36.70 -29.52 0.57
N ILE A 19 -35.79 -29.31 -0.39
CA ILE A 19 -34.46 -28.72 -0.13
C ILE A 19 -34.60 -27.28 0.36
N GLN A 20 -35.50 -26.48 -0.24
CA GLN A 20 -35.77 -25.12 0.21
C GLN A 20 -36.41 -25.09 1.61
N ALA A 21 -37.38 -25.97 1.89
CA ALA A 21 -38.03 -26.07 3.20
C ALA A 21 -37.06 -26.56 4.29
N PHE A 22 -36.19 -27.52 3.98
CA PHE A 22 -35.17 -28.00 4.90
C PHE A 22 -34.10 -26.94 5.17
N GLY A 23 -33.68 -26.19 4.13
CA GLY A 23 -32.81 -25.02 4.29
C GLY A 23 -33.44 -23.96 5.19
N LEU A 24 -34.73 -23.66 5.01
CA LEU A 24 -35.48 -22.76 5.87
C LEU A 24 -35.51 -23.26 7.33
N MET A 25 -35.83 -24.54 7.54
CA MET A 25 -35.90 -25.16 8.88
C MET A 25 -34.54 -25.13 9.61
N LEU A 26 -33.44 -25.36 8.89
CA LEU A 26 -32.10 -25.25 9.46
C LEU A 26 -31.75 -23.81 9.85
N VAL A 27 -32.10 -22.83 9.02
CA VAL A 27 -31.94 -21.40 9.34
C VAL A 27 -32.77 -21.03 10.57
N PHE A 28 -34.03 -21.45 10.64
CA PHE A 28 -34.91 -21.19 11.79
C PHE A 28 -34.40 -21.85 13.08
N SER A 29 -33.94 -23.11 13.01
CA SER A 29 -33.37 -23.81 14.16
C SER A 29 -32.10 -23.13 14.67
N CYS A 30 -31.21 -22.72 13.76
CA CYS A 30 -29.99 -21.99 14.10
C CYS A 30 -30.28 -20.62 14.72
N CYS A 31 -31.22 -19.85 14.16
CA CYS A 31 -31.68 -18.59 14.74
C CYS A 31 -32.25 -18.78 16.15
N ARG A 32 -33.05 -19.83 16.37
CA ARG A 32 -33.67 -20.11 17.67
C ARG A 32 -32.63 -20.45 18.76
N ILE A 33 -31.61 -21.24 18.43
CA ILE A 33 -30.51 -21.57 19.35
C ILE A 33 -29.73 -20.30 19.74
N LYS A 34 -29.39 -19.46 18.76
CA LYS A 34 -28.68 -18.18 19.02
C LYS A 34 -29.48 -17.24 19.91
N GLN A 35 -30.79 -17.11 19.65
CA GLN A 35 -31.67 -16.29 20.49
C GLN A 35 -31.69 -16.81 21.93
N SER A 36 -31.74 -18.13 22.13
CA SER A 36 -31.72 -18.72 23.48
C SER A 36 -30.38 -18.53 24.21
N GLU A 37 -29.25 -18.54 23.49
CA GLU A 37 -27.94 -18.24 24.07
C GLU A 37 -27.87 -16.79 24.55
N ILE A 38 -28.30 -15.83 23.72
CA ILE A 38 -28.33 -14.40 24.10
C ILE A 38 -29.21 -14.16 25.33
N GLN A 39 -30.40 -14.77 25.37
CA GLN A 39 -31.31 -14.63 26.51
C GLN A 39 -30.71 -15.20 27.80
N SER A 40 -30.02 -16.35 27.72
CA SER A 40 -29.30 -16.92 28.85
C SER A 40 -28.18 -16.00 29.35
N LEU A 41 -27.39 -15.43 28.44
CA LEU A 41 -26.30 -14.50 28.78
C LEU A 41 -26.82 -13.18 29.36
N LEU A 42 -27.95 -12.66 28.86
CA LEU A 42 -28.61 -11.49 29.44
C LEU A 42 -29.15 -11.80 30.84
N GLY A 43 -29.76 -12.97 31.04
CA GLY A 43 -30.17 -13.43 32.37
C GLY A 43 -29.00 -13.49 33.35
N LEU A 44 -27.84 -14.01 32.90
CA LEU A 44 -26.62 -14.00 33.72
C LEU A 44 -26.15 -12.58 34.05
N LEU A 45 -26.26 -11.62 33.13
CA LEU A 45 -25.91 -10.21 33.40
C LEU A 45 -26.84 -9.53 34.41
N GLU A 46 -28.10 -9.96 34.49
CA GLU A 46 -29.13 -9.38 35.37
C GLU A 46 -29.18 -10.05 36.74
N GLU A 47 -29.08 -11.39 36.81
CA GLU A 47 -29.22 -12.16 38.06
C GLU A 47 -27.95 -12.13 38.91
N SER A 48 -26.80 -11.91 38.28
CA SER A 48 -25.53 -12.03 38.96
C SER A 48 -25.01 -10.66 39.39
N ASN A 49 -24.56 -10.55 40.64
CA ASN A 49 -23.79 -9.40 41.14
C ASN A 49 -22.37 -9.39 40.54
N LYS A 50 -22.21 -9.89 39.30
CA LYS A 50 -20.95 -9.99 38.58
C LYS A 50 -20.51 -8.59 38.21
N LYS A 51 -19.35 -8.22 38.76
CA LYS A 51 -18.70 -6.94 38.55
C LYS A 51 -17.40 -7.17 37.79
N GLY A 52 -16.93 -6.09 37.17
CA GLY A 52 -15.65 -6.06 36.48
C GLY A 52 -15.54 -7.05 35.32
N LEU A 53 -14.42 -7.78 35.25
CA LEU A 53 -14.05 -8.59 34.07
C LEU A 53 -15.10 -9.64 33.69
N ASP A 54 -15.72 -10.33 34.65
CA ASP A 54 -16.76 -11.32 34.36
C ASP A 54 -17.94 -10.72 33.61
N ARG A 55 -18.33 -9.49 33.98
CA ARG A 55 -19.39 -8.74 33.31
C ARG A 55 -18.97 -8.38 31.89
N PHE A 56 -17.74 -7.91 31.71
CA PHE A 56 -17.18 -7.61 30.39
C PHE A 56 -17.19 -8.83 29.47
N LEU A 57 -16.73 -10.00 29.94
CA LEU A 57 -16.66 -11.22 29.14
C LEU A 57 -18.03 -11.67 28.63
N ILE A 58 -19.08 -11.52 29.44
CA ILE A 58 -20.45 -11.84 29.01
C ILE A 58 -20.90 -10.85 27.93
N VAL A 59 -20.62 -9.56 28.11
CA VAL A 59 -20.94 -8.53 27.11
C VAL A 59 -20.21 -8.77 25.80
N ASP A 60 -18.91 -9.05 25.83
CA ASP A 60 -18.11 -9.37 24.65
C ASP A 60 -18.71 -10.56 23.89
N ARG A 61 -19.10 -11.61 24.60
CA ARG A 61 -19.75 -12.77 23.99
C ARG A 61 -21.09 -12.44 23.33
N ILE A 62 -21.93 -11.63 23.97
CA ILE A 62 -23.21 -11.18 23.39
C ILE A 62 -22.95 -10.34 22.13
N VAL A 63 -22.00 -9.41 22.20
CA VAL A 63 -21.60 -8.56 21.06
C VAL A 63 -21.10 -9.42 19.91
N ASP A 64 -20.21 -10.37 20.15
CA ASP A 64 -19.70 -11.29 19.12
C ASP A 64 -20.81 -12.09 18.43
N ILE A 65 -21.82 -12.58 19.17
CA ILE A 65 -22.98 -13.25 18.57
C ILE A 65 -23.75 -12.29 17.64
N HIS A 66 -24.05 -11.08 18.09
CA HIS A 66 -24.74 -10.08 17.26
C HIS A 66 -23.91 -9.69 16.02
N MET A 67 -22.61 -9.50 16.18
CA MET A 67 -21.66 -9.16 15.12
C MET A 67 -21.62 -10.24 14.04
N ARG A 68 -21.53 -11.52 14.44
CA ARG A 68 -21.57 -12.67 13.51
C ARG A 68 -22.90 -12.79 12.76
N ASN A 69 -23.99 -12.28 13.33
CA ASN A 69 -25.30 -12.22 12.68
C ASN A 69 -25.53 -10.94 11.86
N LYS A 70 -24.60 -9.98 11.89
CA LYS A 70 -24.74 -8.64 11.32
C LYS A 70 -25.82 -7.77 12.00
N ASP A 71 -26.17 -8.09 13.24
CA ASP A 71 -27.13 -7.36 14.07
C ASP A 71 -26.44 -6.21 14.83
N TYR A 72 -25.76 -5.33 14.09
CA TYR A 72 -24.87 -4.30 14.66
C TYR A 72 -25.59 -3.31 15.58
N LYS A 73 -26.86 -3.01 15.29
CA LYS A 73 -27.68 -2.11 16.12
C LYS A 73 -27.89 -2.68 17.53
N ASP A 74 -28.13 -3.98 17.63
CA ASP A 74 -28.33 -4.64 18.92
C ASP A 74 -26.99 -4.77 19.67
N ALA A 75 -25.89 -5.05 18.96
CA ALA A 75 -24.55 -5.01 19.54
C ALA A 75 -24.25 -3.64 20.17
N LEU A 76 -24.47 -2.54 19.44
CA LEU A 76 -24.29 -1.17 19.95
C LEU A 76 -25.20 -0.88 21.14
N ARG A 77 -26.46 -1.33 21.09
CA ARG A 77 -27.42 -1.12 22.21
C ARG A 77 -26.90 -1.78 23.49
N VAL A 78 -26.42 -3.03 23.40
CA VAL A 78 -25.90 -3.76 24.55
C VAL A 78 -24.70 -3.03 25.17
N VAL A 79 -23.71 -2.64 24.36
CA VAL A 79 -22.52 -1.94 24.88
C VAL A 79 -22.90 -0.60 25.51
N ASN A 80 -23.75 0.20 24.85
CA ASN A 80 -24.20 1.48 25.38
C ASN A 80 -24.96 1.35 26.71
N GLN A 81 -25.83 0.34 26.84
CA GLN A 81 -26.54 0.07 28.09
C GLN A 81 -25.58 -0.30 29.21
N VAL A 82 -24.52 -1.05 28.93
CA VAL A 82 -23.53 -1.39 29.95
C VAL A 82 -22.71 -0.19 30.37
N ILE A 83 -22.22 0.62 29.42
CA ILE A 83 -21.47 1.85 29.73
C ILE A 83 -22.34 2.81 30.57
N ALA A 84 -23.61 3.00 30.22
CA ALA A 84 -24.51 3.91 30.93
C ALA A 84 -24.80 3.49 32.38
N ASN A 85 -24.70 2.20 32.68
CA ASN A 85 -25.01 1.63 34.00
C ASN A 85 -23.76 1.27 34.82
N ASP A 86 -22.56 1.47 34.29
CA ASP A 86 -21.30 1.15 34.97
C ASP A 86 -20.71 2.41 35.63
N GLU A 87 -20.87 2.51 36.95
CA GLU A 87 -20.36 3.62 37.77
C GLU A 87 -18.86 3.52 38.06
N SER A 88 -18.23 2.35 37.85
CA SER A 88 -16.83 2.11 38.22
C SER A 88 -15.83 2.69 37.22
N GLY A 89 -16.17 2.68 35.93
CA GLY A 89 -15.29 3.12 34.86
C GLY A 89 -14.11 2.20 34.54
N GLU A 90 -13.90 1.13 35.32
CA GLU A 90 -12.68 0.32 35.30
C GLU A 90 -12.46 -0.37 33.93
N TYR A 91 -13.53 -0.83 33.29
CA TYR A 91 -13.48 -1.59 32.02
C TYR A 91 -13.91 -0.79 30.80
N TYR A 92 -14.03 0.54 30.94
CA TYR A 92 -14.31 1.44 29.82
C TYR A 92 -13.37 1.29 28.62
N PRO A 93 -12.04 1.06 28.77
CA PRO A 93 -11.17 0.83 27.62
C PRO A 93 -11.67 -0.33 26.74
N LEU A 94 -12.13 -1.41 27.37
CA LEU A 94 -12.60 -2.59 26.66
C LEU A 94 -13.96 -2.37 26.00
N TYR A 95 -14.89 -1.67 26.67
CA TYR A 95 -16.18 -1.33 26.06
C TYR A 95 -16.03 -0.38 24.87
N PHE A 96 -15.15 0.63 24.96
CA PHE A 96 -14.86 1.51 23.81
C PHE A 96 -14.12 0.77 22.69
N TYR A 97 -13.25 -0.18 23.02
CA TYR A 97 -12.65 -1.08 22.05
C TYR A 97 -13.70 -1.91 21.31
N LEU A 98 -14.70 -2.48 22.01
CA LEU A 98 -15.84 -3.15 21.37
C LEU A 98 -16.63 -2.20 20.47
N MET A 99 -16.86 -0.97 20.92
CA MET A 99 -17.55 0.04 20.12
C MET A 99 -16.81 0.31 18.80
N GLY A 100 -15.48 0.47 18.87
CA GLY A 100 -14.62 0.59 17.69
C GLY A 100 -14.74 -0.61 16.75
N ASN A 101 -14.74 -1.84 17.29
CA ASN A 101 -14.91 -3.07 16.51
C ASN A 101 -16.26 -3.12 15.78
N ILE A 102 -17.34 -2.70 16.45
CA ILE A 102 -18.68 -2.65 15.87
C ILE A 102 -18.73 -1.62 14.73
N TYR A 103 -18.26 -0.39 14.97
CA TYR A 103 -18.23 0.66 13.93
C TYR A 103 -17.35 0.26 12.73
N SER A 104 -16.20 -0.38 12.96
CA SER A 104 -15.35 -0.88 11.87
C SER A 104 -16.05 -1.94 11.04
N SER A 105 -16.88 -2.79 11.67
CA SER A 105 -17.61 -3.86 10.97
C SER A 105 -18.75 -3.34 10.09
N ILE A 106 -19.33 -2.19 10.44
CA ILE A 106 -20.30 -1.48 9.59
C ILE A 106 -19.66 -0.49 8.60
N LYS A 107 -18.33 -0.47 8.49
CA LYS A 107 -17.56 0.39 7.58
C LYS A 107 -17.65 1.89 7.89
N GLU A 108 -17.97 2.22 9.14
CA GLU A 108 -17.92 3.59 9.66
C GLU A 108 -16.51 3.88 10.23
N ASP A 109 -15.52 3.89 9.35
CA ASP A 109 -14.10 3.84 9.71
C ASP A 109 -13.64 5.05 10.55
N LEU A 110 -14.13 6.26 10.28
CA LEU A 110 -13.81 7.46 11.07
C LEU A 110 -14.40 7.38 12.49
N VAL A 111 -15.58 6.79 12.65
CA VAL A 111 -16.21 6.60 13.96
C VAL A 111 -15.47 5.52 14.74
N ALA A 112 -15.14 4.40 14.08
CA ALA A 112 -14.31 3.35 14.66
C ALA A 112 -12.96 3.91 15.15
N PHE A 113 -12.30 4.69 14.30
CA PHE A 113 -11.06 5.37 14.64
C PHE A 113 -11.20 6.28 15.85
N THR A 114 -12.31 7.01 15.99
CA THR A 114 -12.55 7.88 17.15
C THR A 114 -12.53 7.10 18.46
N TYR A 115 -13.22 5.94 18.52
CA TYR A 115 -13.20 5.08 19.72
C TYR A 115 -11.83 4.47 19.97
N TYR A 116 -11.20 3.94 18.92
CA TYR A 116 -9.85 3.38 19.02
C TYR A 116 -8.83 4.40 19.54
N ARG A 117 -8.83 5.61 18.97
CA ARG A 117 -7.97 6.71 19.41
C ARG A 117 -8.23 7.07 20.85
N TYR A 118 -9.50 7.20 21.25
CA TYR A 118 -9.87 7.50 22.62
C TYR A 118 -9.29 6.47 23.61
N VAL A 119 -9.35 5.17 23.28
CA VAL A 119 -8.77 4.11 24.11
C VAL A 119 -7.25 4.27 24.23
N VAL A 120 -6.53 4.44 23.12
CA VAL A 120 -5.06 4.53 23.14
C VAL A 120 -4.56 5.78 23.87
N ASP A 121 -5.31 6.89 23.80
CA ASP A 121 -4.92 8.19 24.35
C ASP A 121 -5.21 8.36 25.85
N ASN A 122 -6.27 7.73 26.36
CA ASN A 122 -6.79 8.06 27.69
C ASN A 122 -6.61 6.96 28.73
N PHE A 123 -6.18 5.77 28.31
CA PHE A 123 -6.07 4.63 29.22
C PHE A 123 -4.70 3.96 29.11
N ASP A 124 -4.24 3.34 30.19
CA ASP A 124 -3.10 2.42 30.14
C ASP A 124 -3.42 1.20 29.28
N ASP A 125 -2.39 0.48 28.84
CA ASP A 125 -2.63 -0.72 28.06
C ASP A 125 -3.29 -1.81 28.92
N TYR A 126 -4.27 -2.49 28.33
CA TYR A 126 -5.00 -3.56 28.97
C TYR A 126 -4.65 -4.87 28.29
N ILE A 127 -4.37 -5.92 29.08
CA ILE A 127 -4.10 -7.26 28.55
C ILE A 127 -5.40 -8.05 28.52
N TYR A 128 -5.91 -8.28 27.31
CA TYR A 128 -7.12 -9.07 27.06
C TYR A 128 -6.78 -10.29 26.21
N GLU A 129 -7.22 -11.47 26.64
CA GLU A 129 -6.90 -12.76 25.98
C GLU A 129 -5.38 -12.93 25.69
N ASN A 130 -4.54 -12.57 26.66
CA ASN A 130 -3.07 -12.58 26.56
C ASN A 130 -2.50 -11.68 25.45
N SER A 131 -3.27 -10.70 25.00
CA SER A 131 -2.86 -9.73 23.99
C SER A 131 -3.06 -8.30 24.47
N SER A 132 -2.15 -7.42 24.08
CA SER A 132 -2.29 -5.97 24.29
C SER A 132 -3.44 -5.43 23.46
N VAL A 133 -4.39 -4.76 24.13
CA VAL A 133 -5.52 -4.09 23.48
C VAL A 133 -5.02 -2.95 22.60
N LYS A 134 -4.04 -2.15 23.05
CA LYS A 134 -3.48 -1.07 22.22
C LYS A 134 -2.82 -1.58 20.95
N LEU A 135 -2.13 -2.72 21.02
CA LEU A 135 -1.53 -3.36 19.84
C LEU A 135 -2.59 -3.93 18.88
N ASP A 136 -3.66 -4.53 19.40
CA ASP A 136 -4.75 -4.99 18.54
C ASP A 136 -5.46 -3.83 17.86
N ILE A 137 -5.73 -2.75 18.61
CA ILE A 137 -6.24 -1.49 18.05
C ILE A 137 -5.31 -0.98 16.94
N ALA A 138 -4.01 -0.97 17.15
CA ALA A 138 -3.07 -0.50 16.14
C ALA A 138 -3.14 -1.31 14.85
N LYS A 139 -3.24 -2.65 14.93
CA LYS A 139 -3.45 -3.52 13.77
C LYS A 139 -4.74 -3.20 13.03
N ARG A 140 -5.81 -2.84 13.75
CA ARG A 140 -7.09 -2.47 13.14
C ARG A 140 -7.00 -1.11 12.46
N VAL A 141 -6.47 -0.10 13.15
CA VAL A 141 -6.42 1.29 12.66
C VAL A 141 -5.63 1.41 11.35
N ILE A 142 -4.50 0.71 11.20
CA ILE A 142 -3.72 0.77 9.95
C ILE A 142 -4.50 0.24 8.73
N ASN A 143 -5.52 -0.58 8.95
CA ASN A 143 -6.38 -1.17 7.92
C ASN A 143 -7.68 -0.38 7.67
N LEU A 144 -7.97 0.68 8.43
CA LEU A 144 -9.13 1.54 8.19
C LEU A 144 -8.92 2.45 6.99
N ASN A 145 -10.00 2.86 6.31
CA ASN A 145 -9.96 3.86 5.25
C ASN A 145 -9.98 5.28 5.84
N ILE A 146 -8.87 5.66 6.49
CA ILE A 146 -8.63 6.98 7.10
C ILE A 146 -7.36 7.61 6.55
N GLU A 147 -7.16 8.90 6.85
CA GLU A 147 -5.98 9.66 6.44
C GLU A 147 -4.67 8.98 6.87
N ALA A 148 -3.69 8.99 5.98
CA ALA A 148 -2.40 8.34 6.22
C ALA A 148 -1.67 8.93 7.43
N GLY A 149 -1.83 10.23 7.68
CA GLY A 149 -1.29 10.91 8.86
C GLY A 149 -1.74 10.29 10.19
N ASP A 150 -3.02 9.92 10.29
CA ASP A 150 -3.58 9.30 11.48
C ASP A 150 -3.01 7.89 11.75
N LYS A 151 -2.56 7.19 10.69
CA LYS A 151 -1.99 5.84 10.79
C LYS A 151 -0.55 5.81 11.28
N ILE A 152 0.20 6.91 11.12
CA ILE A 152 1.65 6.99 11.43
C ILE A 152 1.95 6.53 12.85
N ARG A 153 1.21 7.03 13.83
CA ARG A 153 1.42 6.67 15.24
C ARG A 153 1.20 5.18 15.50
N TYR A 154 0.22 4.57 14.85
CA TYR A 154 -0.11 3.16 15.05
C TYR A 154 0.90 2.23 14.38
N TYR A 155 1.43 2.60 13.21
CA TYR A 155 2.59 1.89 12.65
C TYR A 155 3.80 1.96 13.59
N LYS A 156 4.09 3.14 14.17
CA LYS A 156 5.19 3.29 15.15
C LYS A 156 4.96 2.45 16.40
N LEU A 157 3.72 2.41 16.91
CA LEU A 157 3.34 1.57 18.05
C LEU A 157 3.58 0.08 17.76
N LEU A 158 3.15 -0.41 16.59
CA LEU A 158 3.39 -1.79 16.16
C LEU A 158 4.88 -2.14 16.04
N LEU A 159 5.69 -1.19 15.57
CA LEU A 159 7.12 -1.39 15.39
C LEU A 159 7.93 -1.32 16.69
N ASN A 160 7.46 -0.56 17.69
CA ASN A 160 8.14 -0.40 18.97
C ASN A 160 7.80 -1.52 19.96
N ASP A 161 6.51 -1.78 20.20
CA ASP A 161 6.07 -2.65 21.31
C ASP A 161 6.08 -4.14 20.93
N ASN A 162 6.01 -4.47 19.64
CA ASN A 162 6.09 -5.85 19.13
C ASN A 162 7.42 -6.15 18.41
N ALA A 163 8.46 -5.34 18.63
CA ALA A 163 9.72 -5.47 17.89
C ALA A 163 10.31 -6.89 17.93
N GLU A 164 10.18 -7.60 19.06
CA GLU A 164 10.74 -8.94 19.26
C GLU A 164 9.89 -10.07 18.67
N SER A 165 8.56 -9.91 18.58
CA SER A 165 7.64 -10.94 18.10
C SER A 165 7.34 -10.85 16.59
N LEU A 166 7.70 -9.73 15.95
CA LEU A 166 7.47 -9.51 14.52
C LEU A 166 8.46 -10.29 13.65
N ILE A 167 7.93 -11.11 12.75
CA ILE A 167 8.71 -11.67 11.66
C ILE A 167 9.14 -10.57 10.68
N ASN A 168 10.28 -10.79 10.01
CA ASN A 168 10.87 -9.83 9.07
C ASN A 168 9.89 -9.39 7.96
N ALA A 169 9.04 -10.30 7.49
CA ALA A 169 8.01 -10.01 6.48
C ALA A 169 7.04 -8.91 6.93
N ASP A 170 6.49 -9.03 8.14
CA ASP A 170 5.51 -8.07 8.67
C ASP A 170 6.19 -6.76 9.04
N ARG A 171 7.39 -6.83 9.64
CA ARG A 171 8.22 -5.67 9.95
C ARG A 171 8.54 -4.85 8.68
N GLY A 172 8.91 -5.51 7.59
CA GLY A 172 9.17 -4.87 6.31
C GLY A 172 7.93 -4.15 5.76
N ASN A 173 6.76 -4.80 5.81
CA ASN A 173 5.50 -4.17 5.40
C ASN A 173 5.15 -2.94 6.25
N TYR A 174 5.38 -2.98 7.57
CA TYR A 174 5.14 -1.81 8.42
C TYR A 174 6.11 -0.67 8.14
N TYR A 175 7.41 -0.94 7.95
CA TYR A 175 8.37 0.10 7.55
C TYR A 175 8.00 0.74 6.21
N TYR A 176 7.61 -0.06 5.23
CA TYR A 176 7.22 0.43 3.91
C TYR A 176 5.99 1.34 3.97
N ASN A 177 4.91 0.88 4.62
CA ASN A 177 3.67 1.65 4.69
C ASN A 177 3.77 2.88 5.60
N LEU A 178 4.57 2.81 6.66
CA LEU A 178 4.89 3.97 7.50
C LEU A 178 5.64 5.03 6.69
N ALA A 179 6.65 4.63 5.91
CA ALA A 179 7.37 5.55 5.05
C ALA A 179 6.46 6.22 4.00
N LEU A 180 5.57 5.46 3.36
CA LEU A 180 4.56 6.02 2.45
C LEU A 180 3.63 7.02 3.15
N SER A 181 3.19 6.71 4.37
CA SER A 181 2.33 7.60 5.16
C SER A 181 3.06 8.89 5.52
N LEU A 182 4.34 8.80 5.89
CA LEU A 182 5.19 9.95 6.19
C LEU A 182 5.45 10.83 4.95
N GLU A 183 5.69 10.23 3.78
CA GLU A 183 5.81 10.97 2.53
C GLU A 183 4.52 11.73 2.18
N SER A 184 3.34 11.14 2.43
CA SER A 184 2.06 11.78 2.13
C SER A 184 1.84 13.09 2.92
N ILE A 185 2.43 13.18 4.12
CA ILE A 185 2.44 14.39 4.94
C ILE A 185 3.74 15.20 4.80
N GLN A 186 4.54 14.90 3.78
CA GLN A 186 5.81 15.57 3.45
C GLN A 186 6.88 15.50 4.54
N ASN A 187 6.80 14.52 5.45
CA ASN A 187 7.85 14.23 6.43
C ASN A 187 8.91 13.30 5.82
N TYR A 188 9.67 13.83 4.88
CA TYR A 188 10.61 13.06 4.09
C TYR A 188 11.79 12.52 4.90
N ASP A 189 12.36 13.30 5.82
CA ASP A 189 13.49 12.84 6.63
C ASP A 189 13.19 11.51 7.35
N GLU A 190 12.02 11.44 8.00
CA GLU A 190 11.59 10.25 8.70
C GLU A 190 11.15 9.12 7.74
N ALA A 191 10.48 9.45 6.63
CA ALA A 191 10.11 8.46 5.62
C ALA A 191 11.35 7.71 5.09
N TYR A 192 12.40 8.46 4.75
CA TYR A 192 13.64 7.89 4.23
C TYR A 192 14.45 7.15 5.28
N PHE A 193 14.33 7.50 6.55
CA PHE A 193 14.84 6.68 7.65
C PHE A 193 14.18 5.28 7.65
N TYR A 194 12.86 5.21 7.54
CA TYR A 194 12.14 3.93 7.53
C TYR A 194 12.34 3.12 6.25
N TYR A 195 12.48 3.77 5.09
CA TYR A 195 12.92 3.07 3.88
C TYR A 195 14.30 2.42 4.05
N LYS A 196 15.26 3.08 4.72
CA LYS A 196 16.57 2.48 5.01
C LYS A 196 16.45 1.29 5.97
N LYS A 197 15.55 1.38 6.96
CA LYS A 197 15.23 0.25 7.85
C LYS A 197 14.64 -0.93 7.08
N LEU A 198 13.74 -0.70 6.13
CA LEU A 198 13.25 -1.75 5.22
C LEU A 198 14.39 -2.43 4.46
N LEU A 199 15.29 -1.66 3.84
CA LEU A 199 16.42 -2.23 3.08
C LEU A 199 17.46 -2.95 3.94
N SER A 200 17.44 -2.76 5.26
CA SER A 200 18.29 -3.53 6.18
C SER A 200 17.80 -4.96 6.43
N ILE A 201 16.54 -5.25 6.08
CA ILE A 201 15.98 -6.61 6.16
C ILE A 201 16.41 -7.38 4.89
N PRO A 202 16.90 -8.63 5.02
CA PRO A 202 17.24 -9.45 3.87
C PRO A 202 16.07 -9.56 2.90
N ARG A 203 16.31 -9.30 1.61
CA ARG A 203 15.26 -9.29 0.58
C ARG A 203 14.47 -10.61 0.51
N SER A 204 15.12 -11.74 0.81
CA SER A 204 14.50 -13.08 0.86
C SER A 204 13.41 -13.22 1.91
N ASP A 205 13.45 -12.39 2.94
CA ASP A 205 12.56 -12.48 4.11
C ASP A 205 11.35 -11.55 3.98
N LEU A 206 11.30 -10.76 2.90
CA LEU A 206 10.26 -9.78 2.64
C LEU A 206 9.17 -10.36 1.76
N ARG A 207 7.93 -9.91 1.97
CA ARG A 207 6.82 -10.08 1.01
C ARG A 207 6.97 -9.07 -0.12
N ILE A 208 7.83 -9.36 -1.08
CA ILE A 208 8.18 -8.42 -2.16
C ILE A 208 6.97 -8.05 -3.03
N ASP A 209 5.98 -8.93 -3.17
CA ASP A 209 4.78 -8.65 -3.98
C ASP A 209 3.96 -7.46 -3.45
N SER A 210 4.10 -7.08 -2.17
CA SER A 210 3.44 -5.92 -1.56
C SER A 210 4.33 -4.68 -1.44
N ILE A 211 5.56 -4.71 -1.97
CA ILE A 211 6.56 -3.65 -1.76
C ILE A 211 7.23 -3.31 -3.10
N ASP A 212 7.20 -2.03 -3.50
CA ASP A 212 8.02 -1.54 -4.61
C ASP A 212 9.50 -1.41 -4.19
N TYR A 213 10.17 -2.54 -4.03
CA TYR A 213 11.53 -2.62 -3.49
C TYR A 213 12.55 -1.88 -4.38
N SER A 214 12.41 -1.99 -5.70
CA SER A 214 13.23 -1.26 -6.67
C SER A 214 13.02 0.24 -6.60
N GLY A 215 11.76 0.69 -6.47
CA GLY A 215 11.42 2.09 -6.28
C GLY A 215 12.00 2.64 -4.99
N VAL A 216 11.95 1.89 -3.89
CA VAL A 216 12.57 2.28 -2.61
C VAL A 216 14.08 2.48 -2.73
N ILE A 217 14.80 1.56 -3.39
CA ILE A 217 16.24 1.72 -3.65
C ILE A 217 16.49 3.00 -4.44
N THR A 218 15.72 3.21 -5.51
CA THR A 218 15.84 4.39 -6.38
C THR A 218 15.63 5.68 -5.59
N LYS A 219 14.55 5.74 -4.80
CA LYS A 219 14.27 6.86 -3.90
C LYS A 219 15.47 7.13 -3.00
N ILE A 220 15.96 6.13 -2.26
CA ILE A 220 17.07 6.31 -1.31
C ILE A 220 18.33 6.80 -2.00
N ASN A 221 18.67 6.25 -3.17
CA ASN A 221 19.85 6.67 -3.93
C ASN A 221 19.76 8.16 -4.25
N TYR A 222 18.62 8.61 -4.79
CA TYR A 222 18.39 10.01 -5.09
C TYR A 222 18.47 10.87 -3.83
N TYR A 223 17.79 10.48 -2.75
CA TYR A 223 17.75 11.23 -1.49
C TYR A 223 19.11 11.40 -0.81
N ASN A 224 19.96 10.38 -0.83
CA ASN A 224 21.26 10.45 -0.17
C ASN A 224 22.26 11.28 -0.97
N ASN A 225 22.31 11.13 -2.30
CA ASN A 225 23.23 11.86 -3.13
C ASN A 225 22.79 11.77 -4.59
N PRO A 226 22.21 12.84 -5.19
CA PRO A 226 22.09 12.88 -6.62
C PRO A 226 23.49 13.13 -7.17
N ASP A 227 24.29 12.08 -7.36
CA ASP A 227 25.59 12.19 -8.04
C ASP A 227 25.41 12.57 -9.54
N PHE A 228 24.22 13.03 -9.95
CA PHE A 228 23.83 13.42 -11.30
C PHE A 228 23.06 14.75 -11.25
N VAL A 229 23.09 15.46 -12.37
CA VAL A 229 22.43 16.77 -12.49
C VAL A 229 20.92 16.57 -12.65
N ILE A 230 20.13 17.17 -11.76
CA ILE A 230 18.68 17.28 -11.89
C ILE A 230 18.37 18.65 -12.49
N TYR A 231 17.66 18.67 -13.62
CA TYR A 231 17.27 19.90 -14.30
C TYR A 231 15.89 20.34 -13.86
N ARG A 232 15.70 21.61 -13.53
CA ARG A 232 14.37 22.13 -13.16
C ARG A 232 13.36 21.99 -14.31
N ASN A 233 13.80 22.22 -15.55
CA ASN A 233 12.94 22.15 -16.74
C ASN A 233 13.43 21.09 -17.73
N LEU A 234 12.49 20.34 -18.30
CA LEU A 234 12.77 19.33 -19.32
C LEU A 234 13.45 19.92 -20.58
N ASN A 235 13.04 21.12 -21.00
CA ASN A 235 13.59 21.77 -22.18
C ASN A 235 15.09 22.06 -22.04
N ASP A 236 15.53 22.51 -20.86
CA ASP A 236 16.95 22.81 -20.60
C ASP A 236 17.78 21.52 -20.69
N LEU A 237 17.28 20.43 -20.12
CA LEU A 237 17.91 19.11 -20.23
C LEU A 237 18.02 18.64 -21.68
N ILE A 238 16.94 18.78 -22.46
CA ILE A 238 16.92 18.39 -23.88
C ILE A 238 17.91 19.24 -24.68
N GLN A 239 17.97 20.55 -24.44
CA GLN A 239 18.91 21.44 -25.10
C GLN A 239 20.36 21.04 -24.81
N ASP A 240 20.67 20.73 -23.56
CA ASP A 240 22.00 20.27 -23.14
C ASP A 240 22.36 18.93 -23.78
N VAL A 241 21.44 17.95 -23.77
CA VAL A 241 21.62 16.67 -24.45
C VAL A 241 21.92 16.88 -25.93
N LYS A 242 21.07 17.64 -26.65
CA LYS A 242 21.28 17.96 -28.07
C LYS A 242 22.63 18.64 -28.30
N ARG A 243 22.97 19.67 -27.51
CA ARG A 243 24.23 20.41 -27.60
C ARG A 243 25.44 19.49 -27.44
N TYR A 244 25.45 18.60 -26.46
CA TYR A 244 26.58 17.70 -26.21
C TYR A 244 26.69 16.59 -27.25
N ILE A 245 25.57 16.13 -27.80
CA ILE A 245 25.54 15.18 -28.91
C ILE A 245 26.13 15.82 -30.18
N PHE A 246 25.65 17.01 -30.56
CA PHE A 246 26.09 17.70 -31.78
C PHE A 246 27.56 18.14 -31.70
N SER A 247 28.04 18.55 -30.53
CA SER A 247 29.45 18.91 -30.33
C SER A 247 30.37 17.69 -30.13
N GLY A 248 29.82 16.47 -30.03
CA GLY A 248 30.59 15.27 -29.73
C GLY A 248 31.20 15.26 -28.31
N ASN A 249 30.72 16.10 -27.39
CA ASN A 249 31.23 16.22 -26.03
C ASN A 249 30.68 15.11 -25.12
N THR A 250 31.27 13.92 -25.25
CA THR A 250 30.84 12.72 -24.52
C THR A 250 31.04 12.84 -23.01
N ALA A 251 32.05 13.58 -22.54
CA ALA A 251 32.29 13.78 -21.12
C ALA A 251 31.15 14.55 -20.45
N LYS A 252 30.71 15.67 -21.06
CA LYS A 252 29.58 16.44 -20.55
C LYS A 252 28.26 15.67 -20.68
N LEU A 253 28.03 14.98 -21.81
CA LEU A 253 26.85 14.14 -21.99
C LEU A 253 26.73 13.05 -20.91
N LEU A 254 27.83 12.34 -20.61
CA LEU A 254 27.84 11.30 -19.57
C LEU A 254 27.68 11.85 -18.15
N SER A 255 27.96 13.15 -17.94
CA SER A 255 27.82 13.80 -16.63
C SER A 255 26.38 14.17 -16.27
N ILE A 256 25.51 14.37 -17.27
CA ILE A 256 24.12 14.82 -17.07
C ILE A 256 23.09 13.68 -17.05
N ARG A 257 23.54 12.43 -17.16
CA ARG A 257 22.68 11.25 -17.08
C ARG A 257 22.52 10.77 -15.64
N ASP A 258 21.44 10.06 -15.36
CA ASP A 258 21.26 9.36 -14.08
C ASP A 258 22.32 8.28 -13.88
N LYS A 259 23.28 8.50 -12.97
CA LYS A 259 24.39 7.55 -12.76
C LYS A 259 23.96 6.20 -12.16
N HIS A 260 22.79 6.13 -11.55
CA HIS A 260 22.33 4.94 -10.83
C HIS A 260 21.45 4.04 -11.71
N ASN A 261 20.61 4.63 -12.56
CA ASN A 261 19.61 3.88 -13.32
C ASN A 261 19.71 4.04 -14.85
N PHE A 262 20.80 4.62 -15.37
CA PHE A 262 20.93 4.80 -16.81
C PHE A 262 20.92 3.48 -17.58
N PHE A 263 20.01 3.35 -18.54
CA PHE A 263 19.92 2.17 -19.39
C PHE A 263 20.11 2.48 -20.87
N ILE A 264 20.55 1.47 -21.62
CA ILE A 264 20.51 1.43 -23.08
C ILE A 264 19.96 0.07 -23.48
N GLN A 265 18.80 0.04 -24.15
CA GLN A 265 18.08 -1.19 -24.46
C GLN A 265 17.44 -1.11 -25.84
N SER A 266 17.16 -2.25 -26.47
CA SER A 266 16.30 -2.25 -27.67
C SER A 266 14.88 -1.83 -27.29
N TRP A 267 14.18 -1.13 -28.18
CA TRP A 267 12.77 -0.77 -27.96
C TRP A 267 11.90 -2.00 -27.69
N ASP A 268 12.11 -3.08 -28.45
CA ASP A 268 11.41 -4.36 -28.32
C ASP A 268 11.69 -5.09 -26.99
N GLN A 269 12.73 -4.69 -26.25
CA GLN A 269 13.11 -5.28 -24.97
C GLN A 269 12.59 -4.49 -23.76
N ARG A 270 11.69 -3.53 -23.98
CA ARG A 270 11.08 -2.73 -22.90
C ARG A 270 10.43 -3.65 -21.86
N GLY A 271 10.96 -3.62 -20.63
CA GLY A 271 10.50 -4.46 -19.51
C GLY A 271 11.21 -5.81 -19.36
N GLY A 272 12.17 -6.14 -20.22
CA GLY A 272 13.01 -7.34 -20.14
C GLY A 272 14.29 -7.14 -19.31
N LYS A 273 15.00 -8.26 -19.05
CA LYS A 273 16.36 -8.19 -18.46
C LYS A 273 17.32 -7.59 -19.48
N SER A 274 17.89 -6.43 -19.14
CA SER A 274 18.89 -5.75 -19.97
C SER A 274 20.11 -6.63 -20.19
N ASN A 275 20.60 -6.71 -21.42
CA ASN A 275 21.96 -7.18 -21.67
C ASN A 275 22.96 -6.19 -21.05
N SER A 276 24.05 -6.69 -20.47
CA SER A 276 25.09 -5.87 -19.81
C SER A 276 25.98 -5.17 -20.84
N ILE A 277 25.43 -4.19 -21.54
CA ILE A 277 26.23 -3.29 -22.37
C ILE A 277 26.92 -2.28 -21.44
N ASN A 278 28.22 -2.07 -21.61
CA ASN A 278 28.90 -0.92 -21.00
C ASN A 278 28.35 0.36 -21.65
N THR A 279 27.35 0.96 -21.00
CA THR A 279 26.58 2.10 -21.52
C THR A 279 27.46 3.31 -21.85
N ASN A 280 28.51 3.54 -21.07
CA ASN A 280 29.44 4.67 -21.26
C ASN A 280 30.24 4.50 -22.56
N SER A 281 30.83 3.31 -22.73
CA SER A 281 31.65 3.00 -23.90
C SER A 281 30.81 3.03 -25.17
N PHE A 282 29.61 2.45 -25.10
CA PHE A 282 28.65 2.47 -26.21
C PHE A 282 28.27 3.89 -26.59
N LEU A 283 27.74 4.71 -25.67
CA LEU A 283 27.38 6.10 -25.96
C LEU A 283 28.58 6.89 -26.51
N THR A 284 29.75 6.76 -25.88
CA THR A 284 30.94 7.49 -26.32
C THR A 284 31.29 7.17 -27.77
N THR A 285 31.23 5.89 -28.14
CA THR A 285 31.53 5.43 -29.50
C THR A 285 30.51 5.97 -30.49
N MET A 286 29.22 5.77 -30.22
CA MET A 286 28.15 6.15 -31.15
C MET A 286 28.06 7.67 -31.35
N ILE A 287 28.30 8.45 -30.29
CA ILE A 287 28.32 9.92 -30.37
C ILE A 287 29.50 10.43 -31.19
N LYS A 288 30.68 9.83 -31.01
CA LYS A 288 31.86 10.19 -31.82
C LYS A 288 31.68 9.85 -33.30
N LEU A 289 30.99 8.76 -33.62
CA LEU A 289 30.66 8.38 -35.00
C LEU A 289 29.60 9.32 -35.59
N GLY A 290 28.51 9.57 -34.87
CA GLY A 290 27.40 10.40 -35.33
C GLY A 290 27.74 11.89 -35.48
N SER A 291 28.52 12.46 -34.56
CA SER A 291 28.93 13.88 -34.61
C SER A 291 29.81 14.26 -35.81
N ARG A 292 30.41 13.28 -36.49
CA ARG A 292 31.29 13.48 -37.66
C ARG A 292 30.56 13.52 -39.00
N ARG A 293 29.23 13.32 -39.03
CA ARG A 293 28.45 13.20 -40.28
C ARG A 293 27.90 14.54 -40.78
N LYS A 294 28.04 14.79 -42.09
CA LYS A 294 27.51 15.98 -42.78
C LYS A 294 25.98 16.12 -42.76
N ASN A 295 25.23 15.01 -42.75
CA ASN A 295 23.76 15.01 -42.73
C ASN A 295 23.15 14.84 -41.32
N GLY A 296 24.01 14.78 -40.29
CA GLY A 296 23.68 14.96 -38.87
C GLY A 296 22.74 13.93 -38.22
N ILE A 297 22.87 13.79 -36.91
CA ILE A 297 21.81 13.26 -36.05
C ILE A 297 20.66 14.27 -36.06
N GLN A 298 19.42 13.81 -36.16
CA GLN A 298 18.23 14.66 -36.14
C GLN A 298 17.33 14.26 -34.97
N PHE A 299 16.73 15.26 -34.30
CA PHE A 299 15.77 15.03 -33.22
C PHE A 299 14.37 15.39 -33.68
N ALA A 300 13.38 14.63 -33.22
CA ALA A 300 11.98 14.96 -33.42
C ALA A 300 11.63 16.34 -32.81
N SER A 301 10.63 16.99 -33.39
CA SER A 301 10.09 18.26 -32.90
C SER A 301 9.06 18.09 -31.78
N SER A 302 8.51 16.88 -31.62
CA SER A 302 7.53 16.51 -30.61
C SER A 302 7.94 15.23 -29.90
N PHE A 303 7.41 15.03 -28.69
CA PHE A 303 7.58 13.78 -27.96
C PHE A 303 6.74 12.65 -28.57
N GLU A 304 7.10 11.41 -28.26
CA GLU A 304 6.29 10.24 -28.60
C GLU A 304 4.96 10.24 -27.84
N ALA A 305 3.94 9.64 -28.44
CA ALA A 305 2.58 9.55 -27.87
C ALA A 305 2.52 8.83 -26.51
N ASP A 306 3.49 7.96 -26.20
CA ASP A 306 3.55 7.22 -24.92
C ASP A 306 4.16 8.05 -23.77
N SER A 307 4.50 9.32 -24.03
CA SER A 307 5.01 10.23 -23.00
C SER A 307 3.89 10.64 -22.04
N SER A 308 4.25 10.87 -20.78
CA SER A 308 3.38 11.38 -19.72
C SER A 308 4.02 12.56 -18.99
N ASP A 309 3.36 13.06 -17.95
CA ASP A 309 3.87 14.15 -17.10
C ASP A 309 5.16 13.78 -16.33
N ASP A 310 5.42 12.48 -16.16
CA ASP A 310 6.55 11.97 -15.37
C ASP A 310 7.64 11.31 -16.22
N ILE A 311 7.34 10.95 -17.47
CA ILE A 311 8.30 10.34 -18.38
C ILE A 311 8.10 10.82 -19.81
N SER A 312 9.16 11.26 -20.47
CA SER A 312 9.10 11.77 -21.84
C SER A 312 10.08 11.03 -22.75
N TYR A 313 9.59 10.71 -23.94
CA TYR A 313 10.36 10.01 -24.97
C TYR A 313 10.59 10.94 -26.16
N LEU A 314 11.84 11.19 -26.50
CA LEU A 314 12.22 12.02 -27.64
C LEU A 314 12.92 11.18 -28.70
N GLY A 315 12.25 11.01 -29.84
CA GLY A 315 12.81 10.32 -30.99
C GLY A 315 13.97 11.07 -31.64
N SER A 316 14.89 10.30 -32.22
CA SER A 316 16.00 10.81 -33.02
C SER A 316 16.41 9.80 -34.09
N SER A 317 16.95 10.30 -35.20
CA SER A 317 17.34 9.51 -36.37
C SER A 317 18.70 9.94 -36.92
N GLY A 318 19.24 9.19 -37.89
CA GLY A 318 20.51 9.52 -38.52
C GLY A 318 21.74 8.88 -37.86
N TRP A 319 21.52 8.00 -36.89
CA TRP A 319 22.56 7.32 -36.12
C TRP A 319 23.24 6.20 -36.92
N GLU A 320 24.50 5.91 -36.58
CA GLU A 320 25.26 4.81 -37.19
C GLU A 320 24.82 3.46 -36.62
N HIS A 321 24.85 2.40 -37.42
CA HIS A 321 24.43 1.02 -37.10
C HIS A 321 22.95 0.80 -36.71
N ILE A 322 22.38 1.67 -35.88
CA ILE A 322 20.99 1.64 -35.45
C ILE A 322 20.42 3.01 -35.76
N TRP A 323 19.58 3.11 -36.78
CA TRP A 323 19.15 4.39 -37.35
C TRP A 323 18.33 5.25 -36.38
N GLU A 324 17.48 4.63 -35.55
CA GLU A 324 16.48 5.30 -34.71
C GLU A 324 16.74 5.04 -33.22
N TRP A 325 16.72 6.12 -32.44
CA TRP A 325 16.98 6.12 -31.00
C TRP A 325 15.92 6.97 -30.30
N TYR A 326 15.48 6.55 -29.11
CA TYR A 326 14.52 7.29 -28.29
C TYR A 326 15.14 7.63 -26.94
N PHE A 327 15.33 8.92 -26.68
CA PHE A 327 15.89 9.42 -25.42
C PHE A 327 14.80 9.47 -24.35
N VAL A 328 15.11 8.94 -23.18
CA VAL A 328 14.15 8.78 -22.08
C VAL A 328 14.48 9.74 -20.94
N PHE A 329 13.57 10.67 -20.69
CA PHE A 329 13.67 11.65 -19.62
C PHE A 329 12.63 11.35 -18.56
N LYS A 330 13.01 11.41 -17.28
CA LYS A 330 12.10 11.10 -16.18
C LYS A 330 12.14 12.19 -15.14
N LYS A 331 10.97 12.50 -14.60
CA LYS A 331 10.81 13.37 -13.44
C LYS A 331 11.26 12.65 -12.17
N ILE A 332 12.15 13.29 -11.40
CA ILE A 332 12.78 12.73 -10.22
C ILE A 332 12.20 13.37 -8.97
N SER A 333 11.75 12.54 -8.03
CA SER A 333 11.38 12.99 -6.69
C SER A 333 12.64 13.17 -5.86
N TYR A 334 12.94 14.42 -5.49
CA TYR A 334 14.08 14.79 -4.65
C TYR A 334 13.63 15.79 -3.57
N PRO A 335 12.92 15.32 -2.53
CA PRO A 335 12.24 16.22 -1.60
C PRO A 335 13.15 17.08 -0.72
N LYS A 336 14.45 16.73 -0.60
CA LYS A 336 15.40 17.51 0.22
C LYS A 336 15.65 18.92 -0.30
N ASP A 337 15.56 19.11 -1.61
CA ASP A 337 15.76 20.39 -2.25
C ASP A 337 14.52 20.70 -3.10
N PRO A 338 13.61 21.55 -2.59
CA PRO A 338 12.40 21.95 -3.30
C PRO A 338 12.67 22.60 -4.67
N GLU A 339 13.85 23.17 -4.90
CA GLU A 339 14.16 23.84 -6.17
C GLU A 339 14.35 22.85 -7.33
N ILE A 340 14.86 21.66 -7.02
CA ILE A 340 15.09 20.59 -7.99
C ILE A 340 14.17 19.37 -7.77
N ASN A 341 13.35 19.38 -6.71
CA ASN A 341 12.31 18.38 -6.51
C ASN A 341 11.33 18.39 -7.70
N ASN A 342 10.99 17.21 -8.21
CA ASN A 342 10.22 17.05 -9.44
C ASN A 342 10.92 17.65 -10.69
N GLY A 343 12.24 17.82 -10.63
CA GLY A 343 13.06 18.10 -11.80
C GLY A 343 13.24 16.88 -12.68
N TRP A 344 13.98 17.03 -13.78
CA TRP A 344 14.13 16.06 -14.85
C TRP A 344 15.56 15.52 -14.89
N ALA A 345 15.67 14.22 -15.16
CA ALA A 345 16.92 13.54 -15.41
C ALA A 345 16.84 12.71 -16.69
N TRP A 346 17.98 12.55 -17.35
CA TRP A 346 18.11 11.66 -18.50
C TRP A 346 18.44 10.25 -18.00
N ILE A 347 17.47 9.34 -18.12
CA ILE A 347 17.53 8.01 -17.50
C ILE A 347 17.83 6.88 -18.49
N GLY A 348 17.85 7.15 -19.79
CA GLY A 348 18.22 6.10 -20.74
C GLY A 348 17.97 6.42 -22.20
N VAL A 349 18.22 5.41 -23.02
CA VAL A 349 17.99 5.42 -24.45
C VAL A 349 17.42 4.07 -24.89
N TYR A 350 16.32 4.08 -25.64
CA TYR A 350 15.89 2.94 -26.42
C TYR A 350 16.47 2.99 -27.83
N LEU A 351 16.86 1.83 -28.35
CA LEU A 351 17.50 1.64 -29.64
C LEU A 351 16.57 0.89 -30.59
N GLY A 352 16.61 1.23 -31.87
CA GLY A 352 15.80 0.58 -32.90
C GLY A 352 14.47 1.28 -33.12
N LYS A 353 13.75 0.82 -34.14
CA LYS A 353 12.46 1.38 -34.52
C LYS A 353 11.37 0.90 -33.56
N LYS A 354 10.43 1.80 -33.24
CA LYS A 354 9.20 1.48 -32.49
C LYS A 354 8.22 0.63 -33.29
#